data_AF-A0A257M242-F1
#
_entry.id   AF-A0A257M242-F1
#
_cell.length_a   1.000
_cell.length_b   1.000
_cell.length_c   1.000
_cell.angle_alpha   90.00
_cell.angle_beta   90.00
_cell.angle_gamma   90.00
#
_symmetry.space_group_name_H-M   'P 1'
#
loop_
_entity.id
_entity.type
_entity.pdbx_description
1 polymer ?
#
loop_
_entity_poly.entity_id
_entity_poly.type
_entity_poly.pdbx_seq_one_letter_code
_entity_poly.pdbx_strand_id
1 'polypeptide(L)' 'MNPPPPERPPSAQGSKTDWLEVVRQNVANLRFGSVQITVHDGRVTQVESIEKTRFVAARDGGPAGK' A
#
# COMPACT_ATOMS: atom_id res chain seq x y z
N MET A 1 37.17 33.39 20.20
CA MET A 1 35.94 33.13 19.43
C MET A 1 35.71 31.63 19.38
N ASN A 2 34.61 31.14 19.94
CA ASN A 2 34.21 29.74 19.80
C ASN A 2 33.19 29.67 18.64
N PRO A 3 33.40 28.85 17.60
CA PRO A 3 32.43 28.77 16.50
C PRO A 3 31.11 28.17 17.02
N PRO A 4 29.95 28.62 16.49
CA PRO A 4 28.68 28.02 16.84
C PRO A 4 28.64 26.56 16.36
N PRO A 5 27.96 25.65 17.08
CA PRO A 5 27.77 24.28 16.62
C PRO A 5 27.02 24.28 15.27
N PRO A 6 27.28 23.29 14.39
CA PRO A 6 26.52 23.17 13.15
C PRO A 6 25.04 22.98 13.50
N GLU A 7 24.22 23.87 12.97
CA GLU A 7 22.76 23.81 13.07
C GLU A 7 22.31 22.44 12.59
N ARG A 8 21.66 21.65 13.46
CA ARG A 8 21.06 20.39 13.04
C ARG A 8 19.99 20.74 12.00
N PRO A 9 19.97 20.11 10.82
CA PRO A 9 18.95 20.41 9.82
C PRO A 9 17.56 20.19 10.43
N PRO A 10 16.64 21.17 10.31
CA PRO A 10 15.27 20.98 10.74
C PRO A 10 14.58 20.03 9.75
N SER A 11 13.70 19.19 10.31
CA SER A 11 12.56 18.59 9.61
C SER A 11 12.81 17.32 8.80
N ALA A 12 12.95 16.20 9.52
CA ALA A 12 12.45 14.89 9.08
C ALA A 12 10.90 14.91 8.99
N GLN A 13 10.33 15.76 8.12
CA GLN A 13 8.89 15.89 7.91
C GLN A 13 8.38 15.04 6.73
N GLY A 14 9.21 14.20 6.11
CA GLY A 14 8.78 13.22 5.11
C GLY A 14 8.32 11.91 5.74
N SER A 15 7.17 11.88 6.42
CA SER A 15 6.68 10.59 6.96
C SER A 15 5.17 10.42 7.10
N LYS A 16 4.36 11.48 7.13
CA LYS A 16 2.90 11.30 7.32
C LYS A 16 2.11 11.19 6.02
N THR A 17 2.60 11.76 4.93
CA THR A 17 1.83 11.85 3.67
C THR A 17 2.21 10.75 2.68
N ASP A 18 3.44 10.25 2.72
CA ASP A 18 3.99 9.31 1.74
C ASP A 18 3.21 7.98 1.68
N TRP A 19 2.85 7.41 2.83
CA TRP A 19 2.13 6.12 2.85
C TRP A 19 0.68 6.26 2.34
N LEU A 20 0.02 7.41 2.55
CA LEU A 20 -1.31 7.67 2.02
C LEU A 20 -1.29 7.75 0.49
N GLU A 21 -0.22 8.30 -0.08
CA GLU A 21 -0.01 8.29 -1.54
C GLU A 21 0.18 6.87 -2.09
N VAL A 22 0.93 6.04 -1.38
CA VAL A 22 1.11 4.64 -1.76
C VAL A 22 -0.21 3.89 -1.67
N VAL A 23 -1.00 4.08 -0.59
CA VAL A 23 -2.31 3.43 -0.44
C VAL A 23 -3.28 3.87 -1.54
N ARG A 24 -3.41 5.18 -1.82
CA ARG A 24 -4.34 5.66 -2.87
C ARG A 24 -3.97 5.09 -4.24
N GLN A 25 -2.68 4.99 -4.56
CA GLN A 25 -2.24 4.48 -5.85
C GLN A 25 -2.47 2.97 -5.94
N ASN A 26 -2.23 2.23 -4.86
CA ASN A 26 -2.55 0.81 -4.80
C ASN A 26 -4.05 0.55 -4.96
N VAL A 27 -4.90 1.25 -4.20
CA VAL A 27 -6.37 1.11 -4.29
C VAL A 27 -6.88 1.47 -5.68
N ALA A 28 -6.33 2.51 -6.32
CA ALA A 28 -6.71 2.91 -7.67
C ALA A 28 -6.40 1.83 -8.72
N ASN A 29 -5.34 1.04 -8.52
CA ASN A 29 -4.97 -0.06 -9.41
C ASN A 29 -5.63 -1.39 -9.02
N LEU A 30 -6.10 -1.54 -7.78
CA LEU A 30 -6.71 -2.75 -7.25
C LEU A 30 -8.15 -2.92 -7.77
N ARG A 31 -8.38 -3.83 -8.71
CA ARG A 31 -9.76 -4.13 -9.17
C ARG A 31 -10.57 -4.93 -8.15
N PHE A 32 -9.94 -5.91 -7.54
CA PHE A 32 -10.54 -6.77 -6.52
C PHE A 32 -9.44 -7.16 -5.53
N GLY A 33 -9.66 -6.93 -4.25
CA GLY A 33 -8.62 -7.17 -3.25
C GLY A 33 -8.82 -6.42 -1.95
N SER A 34 -7.75 -6.31 -1.17
CA SER A 34 -7.70 -5.54 0.09
C SER A 34 -6.32 -4.92 0.29
N VAL A 35 -6.26 -3.73 0.87
CA VAL A 35 -5.01 -3.11 1.32
C VAL A 35 -4.89 -3.26 2.83
N GLN A 36 -3.75 -3.73 3.31
CA GLN A 36 -3.43 -3.90 4.71
C GLN A 36 -2.37 -2.87 5.13
N ILE A 37 -2.56 -2.26 6.29
CA ILE A 37 -1.66 -1.24 6.82
C ILE A 37 -1.24 -1.70 8.21
N THR A 38 0.07 -1.80 8.43
CA THR A 38 0.65 -2.13 9.73
C THR A 38 1.13 -0.86 10.40
N VAL A 39 0.65 -0.61 11.61
CA VAL A 39 0.97 0.58 12.41
C VAL A 39 1.69 0.15 13.68
N HIS A 40 2.94 0.54 13.85
CA HIS A 40 3.71 0.33 15.07
C HIS A 40 4.08 1.69 15.66
N ASP A 41 3.97 1.85 16.98
CA ASP A 41 4.33 3.10 17.68
C ASP A 41 3.60 4.35 17.14
N GLY A 42 2.36 4.19 16.66
CA GLY A 42 1.57 5.28 16.08
C GLY A 42 2.06 5.74 14.70
N ARG A 43 2.99 5.02 14.07
CA ARG A 43 3.45 5.27 12.70
C ARG A 43 3.17 4.08 11.80
N VAL A 44 2.78 4.36 10.56
CA VAL A 44 2.65 3.32 9.54
C VAL A 44 4.04 2.81 9.20
N THR A 45 4.26 1.52 9.41
CA THR A 45 5.53 0.84 9.14
C THR A 45 5.47 -0.02 7.89
N GLN A 46 4.29 -0.52 7.52
CA GLN A 46 4.10 -1.35 6.34
C GLN A 46 2.76 -1.04 5.67
N VAL A 47 2.76 -1.05 4.35
CA VAL A 47 1.57 -0.99 3.51
C VAL A 47 1.68 -2.12 2.51
N GLU A 48 0.67 -2.97 2.46
CA GLU A 48 0.65 -4.16 1.62
C GLU A 48 -0.67 -4.25 0.83
N SER A 49 -0.57 -4.54 -0.45
CA SER A 49 -1.72 -4.55 -1.39
C SER A 49 -1.96 -5.98 -1.84
N ILE A 50 -3.13 -6.53 -1.52
CA ILE A 50 -3.47 -7.90 -1.86
C ILE A 50 -4.48 -7.88 -2.99
N GLU A 51 -4.06 -8.26 -4.19
CA GLU A 51 -4.93 -8.46 -5.35
C GLU A 51 -5.56 -9.85 -5.31
N LYS A 52 -6.90 -9.91 -5.35
CA LYS A 52 -7.69 -11.15 -5.39
C LYS A 52 -8.33 -11.33 -6.77
N THR A 53 -7.64 -12.05 -7.64
CA THR A 53 -8.21 -12.48 -8.92
C THR A 53 -9.12 -13.68 -8.70
N ARG A 54 -10.43 -13.52 -8.91
CA ARG A 54 -11.37 -14.64 -8.97
C ARG A 54 -11.34 -15.25 -10.37
N PHE A 55 -10.73 -16.41 -10.50
CA PHE A 55 -10.91 -17.22 -11.69
C PHE A 55 -12.32 -17.83 -11.61
N VAL A 56 -13.26 -17.25 -12.37
CA VAL A 56 -14.50 -17.97 -12.66
C VAL A 56 -14.08 -19.18 -13.48
N ALA A 57 -14.23 -20.38 -12.92
CA ALA A 57 -14.15 -21.58 -13.74
C ALA A 57 -15.16 -21.37 -14.85
N ALA A 58 -14.69 -21.26 -16.09
CA ALA A 58 -15.58 -21.38 -17.23
C ALA A 58 -16.39 -22.65 -16.93
N ARG A 59 -17.71 -22.51 -16.77
CA ARG A 59 -18.57 -23.64 -17.02
C ARG A 59 -18.31 -23.93 -18.49
N ASP A 60 -17.33 -24.78 -18.74
CA ASP A 60 -17.26 -25.55 -19.95
C ASP A 60 -18.59 -26.29 -19.95
N GLY A 61 -19.53 -25.71 -20.67
CA GLY A 61 -20.79 -26.35 -21.01
C GLY A 61 -20.39 -27.53 -21.86
N GLY A 62 -19.97 -28.60 -21.20
CA GLY A 62 -19.72 -29.88 -21.83
C GLY A 62 -20.98 -30.25 -22.63
N PRO A 63 -20.83 -30.72 -23.87
CA PRO A 63 -21.95 -31.00 -24.74
C PRO A 63 -22.80 -32.11 -24.11
N ALA A 64 -23.88 -31.71 -23.45
CA ALA A 64 -24.87 -32.63 -22.92
C ALA A 64 -25.85 -32.98 -24.03
N GLY A 65 -25.61 -34.14 -24.65
CA GLY A 65 -26.70 -35.11 -24.84
C GLY A 65 -27.23 -35.30 -26.25
N LYS A 66 -26.83 -36.46 -26.80
CA LYS A 66 -27.48 -37.37 -27.74
C LYS A 66 -27.79 -36.91 -29.16
#